data_AF-A0A956K4J4-F1
#
_entry.id   AF-A0A956K4J4-F1
#
_cell.length_a   1.000
_cell.length_b   1.000
_cell.length_c   1.000
_cell.angle_alpha   90.00
_cell.angle_beta   90.00
_cell.angle_gamma   90.00
#
_symmetry.space_group_name_H-M   'P 1'
#
loop_
_entity.id
_entity.type
_entity.pdbx_description
1 polymer ?
#
loop_
_entity_poly.entity_id
_entity_poly.type
_entity_poly.pdbx_seq_one_letter_code
_entity_poly.pdbx_strand_id
1 'polypeptide(L)'
;MREQIGYWSSSNDPRTLVDPSWPLRERVRLATYLRRGEVLNYWLGFSHCRFDCGIPPQCTGTKDLGDECYIWPEGLPHYIEEHAVRLPAEFLAHVAPRLPWLWPWWRLGLWWRRRQVARASARQRQADEDRRDQAQREALHTAAWERDDERVRALLAAGYAVDGRSEYGLTPLARARSLAVTRLLLDAGAEVDPQPPGYITPLLQAASDDDGERMELLLARGADIRGLDKFGRSVLDYCKPARIEWLLEHGADPKLGA
;
A
#
# COMPACT_ATOMS: atom_id res chain seq x y z
N MET A 1 27.42 -18.33 -3.12
CA MET A 1 26.27 -18.79 -3.93
C MET A 1 26.14 -17.81 -5.07
N ARG A 2 26.10 -18.26 -6.34
CA ARG A 2 25.98 -17.35 -7.50
C ARG A 2 24.54 -16.79 -7.56
N GLU A 3 24.39 -15.51 -7.90
CA GLU A 3 23.09 -14.84 -8.05
C GLU A 3 22.42 -15.24 -9.37
N GLN A 4 21.11 -15.50 -9.35
CA GLN A 4 20.36 -15.92 -10.53
C GLN A 4 19.79 -14.73 -11.30
N ILE A 5 19.95 -14.73 -12.63
CA ILE A 5 19.40 -13.71 -13.51
C ILE A 5 18.82 -14.33 -14.79
N GLY A 6 17.71 -13.79 -15.30
CA GLY A 6 17.06 -14.33 -16.50
C GLY A 6 16.09 -15.49 -16.26
N TYR A 7 15.97 -15.96 -15.02
CA TYR A 7 14.98 -16.96 -14.60
C TYR A 7 13.65 -16.28 -14.26
N TRP A 8 12.89 -15.98 -15.31
CA TRP A 8 11.61 -15.32 -15.20
C TRP A 8 10.55 -16.31 -14.67
N SER A 9 10.02 -16.05 -13.47
CA SER A 9 8.85 -16.76 -12.90
C SER A 9 7.54 -16.11 -13.37
N SER A 10 6.39 -16.69 -13.02
CA SER A 10 5.06 -16.09 -13.31
C SER A 10 4.89 -14.68 -12.74
N SER A 11 5.60 -14.34 -11.66
CA SER A 11 5.57 -13.01 -11.03
C SER A 11 6.57 -12.01 -11.62
N ASN A 12 7.56 -12.46 -12.41
CA ASN A 12 8.61 -11.62 -12.97
C ASN A 12 8.54 -11.62 -14.51
N ASP A 13 7.73 -10.73 -15.09
CA ASP A 13 7.56 -10.63 -16.56
C ASP A 13 8.69 -9.82 -17.21
N PRO A 14 9.52 -10.42 -18.11
CA PRO A 14 10.59 -9.70 -18.81
C PRO A 14 10.10 -8.59 -19.74
N ARG A 15 8.81 -8.58 -20.12
CA ARG A 15 8.20 -7.49 -20.91
C ARG A 15 8.24 -6.15 -20.20
N THR A 16 8.28 -6.16 -18.87
CA THR A 16 8.41 -4.94 -18.05
C THR A 16 9.79 -4.28 -18.15
N LEU A 17 10.78 -5.00 -18.70
CA LEU A 17 12.18 -4.58 -18.81
C LEU A 17 12.58 -4.14 -20.23
N VAL A 18 11.63 -4.07 -21.16
CA VAL A 18 11.88 -3.68 -22.56
C VAL A 18 12.27 -2.21 -22.64
N ASP A 19 13.41 -1.93 -23.26
CA ASP A 19 13.89 -0.57 -23.53
C ASP A 19 14.17 -0.43 -25.04
N PRO A 20 13.16 0.01 -25.84
CA PRO A 20 13.32 0.17 -27.29
C PRO A 20 14.40 1.19 -27.68
N SER A 21 14.75 2.10 -26.75
CA SER A 21 15.80 3.10 -26.96
C SER A 21 17.22 2.52 -26.83
N TRP A 22 17.35 1.26 -26.40
CA TRP A 22 18.64 0.63 -26.18
C TRP A 22 19.31 0.21 -27.51
N PRO A 23 20.48 0.78 -27.87
CA PRO A 23 21.06 0.56 -29.18
C PRO A 23 21.43 -0.91 -29.42
N LEU A 24 21.10 -1.40 -30.62
CA LEU A 24 21.37 -2.78 -31.04
C LEU A 24 22.85 -3.17 -30.86
N ARG A 25 23.77 -2.26 -31.18
CA ARG A 25 25.22 -2.48 -31.05
C ARG A 25 25.64 -2.87 -29.62
N GLU A 26 24.91 -2.40 -28.61
CA GLU A 26 25.20 -2.68 -27.22
C GLU A 26 24.59 -3.98 -26.75
N ARG A 27 23.34 -4.21 -27.17
CA ARG A 27 22.60 -5.46 -26.95
C ARG A 27 23.41 -6.67 -27.44
N VAL A 28 23.92 -6.60 -28.67
CA VAL A 28 24.77 -7.65 -29.27
C VAL A 28 26.06 -7.90 -28.47
N ARG A 29 26.66 -6.87 -27.88
CA ARG A 29 27.90 -7.01 -27.10
C ARG A 29 27.64 -7.70 -25.76
N LEU A 30 26.60 -7.28 -25.06
CA LEU A 30 26.19 -7.94 -23.82
C LEU A 30 25.76 -9.39 -24.06
N ALA A 31 25.00 -9.64 -25.13
CA ALA A 31 24.63 -10.98 -25.56
C ALA A 31 25.87 -11.84 -25.86
N THR A 32 26.90 -11.26 -26.49
CA THR A 32 28.19 -11.94 -26.72
C THR A 32 28.89 -12.33 -25.41
N TYR A 33 28.88 -11.45 -24.41
CA TYR A 33 29.41 -11.76 -23.07
C TYR A 33 28.68 -12.96 -22.46
N LEU A 34 27.34 -12.91 -22.45
CA LEU A 34 26.49 -13.96 -21.86
C LEU A 34 26.70 -15.33 -22.52
N ARG A 35 26.87 -15.37 -23.85
CA ARG A 35 27.15 -16.61 -24.60
C ARG A 35 28.51 -17.24 -24.28
N ARG A 36 29.43 -16.48 -23.69
CA ARG A 36 30.78 -16.95 -23.30
C ARG A 36 30.88 -17.35 -21.84
N GLY A 37 29.77 -17.36 -21.10
CA GLY A 37 29.74 -17.82 -19.72
C GLY A 37 30.23 -19.26 -19.57
N GLU A 38 30.75 -19.58 -18.38
CA GLU A 38 31.07 -20.94 -17.97
C GLU A 38 29.81 -21.80 -17.98
N VAL A 39 29.88 -23.02 -18.49
CA VAL A 39 28.73 -23.94 -18.50
C VAL A 39 28.54 -24.51 -17.10
N LEU A 40 27.36 -24.27 -16.51
CA LEU A 40 26.97 -24.69 -15.17
C LEU A 40 25.66 -25.47 -15.29
N ASN A 41 25.70 -26.77 -15.57
CA ASN A 41 24.47 -27.55 -15.83
C ASN A 41 23.62 -27.79 -14.55
N TYR A 42 23.09 -26.74 -13.90
CA TYR A 42 22.34 -26.81 -12.65
C TYR A 42 20.84 -27.09 -12.85
N TRP A 43 20.21 -26.38 -13.79
CA TRP A 43 18.77 -26.35 -14.04
C TRP A 43 18.48 -26.80 -15.47
N LEU A 44 18.69 -28.09 -15.74
CA LEU A 44 18.43 -28.68 -17.06
C LEU A 44 16.95 -28.48 -17.47
N GLY A 45 16.70 -27.62 -18.47
CA GLY A 45 15.37 -27.30 -18.99
C GLY A 45 15.41 -26.33 -20.18
N PHE A 46 14.31 -26.24 -20.94
CA PHE A 46 14.25 -25.33 -22.10
C PHE A 46 13.99 -23.87 -21.68
N SER A 47 14.82 -22.96 -22.17
CA SER A 47 14.73 -21.52 -21.92
C SER A 47 13.72 -20.82 -22.85
N HIS A 48 12.45 -21.22 -22.82
CA HIS A 48 11.41 -20.67 -23.72
C HIS A 48 11.33 -19.13 -23.68
N CYS A 49 11.08 -18.50 -24.84
CA CYS A 49 10.85 -17.06 -24.94
C CYS A 49 9.41 -16.69 -24.56
N ARG A 50 9.24 -15.74 -23.63
CA ARG A 50 7.93 -15.28 -23.13
C ARG A 50 7.26 -14.18 -23.98
N PHE A 51 7.87 -13.77 -25.09
CA PHE A 51 7.35 -12.74 -25.98
C PHE A 51 6.53 -13.30 -27.14
N ASP A 52 6.28 -14.62 -27.17
CA ASP A 52 5.55 -15.30 -28.26
C ASP A 52 6.12 -14.99 -29.66
N CYS A 53 7.43 -14.78 -29.72
CA CYS A 53 8.15 -14.31 -30.91
C CYS A 53 8.38 -15.37 -31.99
N GLY A 54 7.77 -16.56 -31.84
CA GLY A 54 7.87 -17.66 -32.81
C GLY A 54 9.16 -18.46 -32.79
N ILE A 55 10.13 -18.13 -31.91
CA ILE A 55 11.35 -18.94 -31.78
C ILE A 55 11.05 -20.27 -31.07
N PRO A 56 11.40 -21.43 -31.67
CA PRO A 56 11.20 -22.73 -31.03
C PRO A 56 11.99 -22.86 -29.72
N PRO A 57 11.45 -23.52 -28.68
CA PRO A 57 12.12 -23.67 -27.38
C PRO A 57 13.51 -24.32 -27.43
N GLN A 58 13.76 -25.17 -28.43
CA GLN A 58 15.06 -25.79 -28.67
C GLN A 58 16.14 -24.80 -29.15
N CYS A 59 15.76 -23.65 -29.70
CA CYS A 59 16.69 -22.65 -30.25
C CYS A 59 17.22 -21.69 -29.18
N THR A 60 16.61 -21.66 -28.00
CA THR A 60 17.04 -20.83 -26.86
C THR A 60 17.98 -21.56 -25.91
N GLY A 61 18.38 -22.80 -26.23
CA GLY A 61 19.32 -23.56 -25.42
C GLY A 61 18.70 -24.24 -24.19
N THR A 62 19.51 -25.10 -23.57
CA THR A 62 19.10 -25.97 -22.45
C THR A 62 20.07 -25.94 -21.26
N LYS A 63 21.15 -25.15 -21.39
CA LYS A 63 22.19 -25.06 -20.36
C LYS A 63 21.98 -23.82 -19.52
N ASP A 64 22.54 -23.82 -18.32
CA ASP A 64 22.83 -22.58 -17.63
C ASP A 64 24.29 -22.22 -17.84
N LEU A 65 24.51 -20.93 -18.00
CA LEU A 65 25.81 -20.31 -18.13
C LEU A 65 26.02 -19.41 -16.93
N GLY A 66 27.26 -19.09 -16.62
CA GLY A 66 27.53 -18.11 -15.58
C GLY A 66 28.97 -17.67 -15.50
N ASP A 67 29.25 -16.89 -14.48
CA ASP A 67 30.60 -16.49 -14.08
C ASP A 67 30.72 -16.60 -12.56
N GLU A 68 31.80 -16.08 -12.00
CA GLU A 68 32.08 -16.12 -10.56
C GLU A 68 30.94 -15.58 -9.68
N CYS A 69 30.12 -14.66 -10.20
CA CYS A 69 29.09 -13.94 -9.44
C CYS A 69 27.67 -14.36 -9.83
N TYR A 70 27.40 -14.59 -11.12
CA TYR A 70 26.05 -14.77 -11.65
C TYR A 70 25.87 -16.09 -12.40
N ILE A 71 24.63 -16.58 -12.43
CA ILE A 71 24.17 -17.70 -13.26
C ILE A 71 22.92 -17.27 -14.03
N TRP A 72 22.82 -17.68 -15.30
CA TRP A 72 21.75 -17.33 -16.22
C TRP A 72 21.44 -18.45 -17.23
N PRO A 73 20.21 -18.51 -17.76
CA PRO A 73 19.89 -19.46 -18.81
C PRO A 73 20.61 -19.12 -20.12
N GLU A 74 20.99 -20.14 -20.89
CA GLU A 74 21.61 -20.02 -22.22
C GLU A 74 20.76 -19.17 -23.20
N GLY A 75 19.45 -19.09 -22.96
CA GLY A 75 18.51 -18.30 -23.76
C GLY A 75 18.43 -16.81 -23.41
N LEU A 76 19.04 -16.36 -22.31
CA LEU A 76 19.01 -14.94 -21.90
C LEU A 76 19.49 -13.95 -23.00
N PRO A 77 20.54 -14.24 -23.81
CA PRO A 77 20.97 -13.37 -24.91
C PRO A 77 19.86 -13.04 -25.92
N HIS A 78 18.96 -13.99 -26.20
CA HIS A 78 17.87 -13.81 -27.16
C HIS A 78 16.91 -12.70 -26.71
N TYR A 79 16.58 -12.64 -25.42
CA TYR A 79 15.74 -11.59 -24.84
C TYR A 79 16.34 -10.19 -25.03
N ILE A 80 17.66 -10.10 -24.95
CA ILE A 80 18.37 -8.83 -25.08
C ILE A 80 18.37 -8.38 -26.54
N GLU A 81 18.74 -9.27 -27.46
CA GLU A 81 18.88 -8.93 -28.87
C GLU A 81 17.54 -8.65 -29.56
N GLU A 82 16.58 -9.57 -29.43
CA GLU A 82 15.32 -9.50 -30.17
C GLU A 82 14.26 -8.63 -29.48
N HIS A 83 14.24 -8.62 -28.13
CA HIS A 83 13.18 -7.97 -27.36
C HIS A 83 13.64 -6.72 -26.61
N ALA A 84 14.92 -6.33 -26.77
CA ALA A 84 15.52 -5.20 -26.06
C ALA A 84 15.32 -5.24 -24.54
N VAL A 85 15.30 -6.45 -23.96
CA VAL A 85 15.12 -6.67 -22.51
C VAL A 85 16.37 -6.24 -21.76
N ARG A 86 16.25 -5.17 -20.98
CA ARG A 86 17.36 -4.57 -20.23
C ARG A 86 17.55 -5.24 -18.87
N LEU A 87 18.70 -5.90 -18.72
CA LEU A 87 19.03 -6.62 -17.49
C LEU A 87 19.22 -5.67 -16.28
N PRO A 88 19.01 -6.18 -15.05
CA PRO A 88 19.31 -5.49 -13.80
C PRO A 88 20.63 -4.71 -13.77
N ALA A 89 20.60 -3.58 -13.08
CA ALA A 89 21.71 -2.63 -12.98
C ALA A 89 22.99 -3.26 -12.44
N GLU A 90 22.85 -4.07 -11.38
CA GLU A 90 23.96 -4.71 -10.68
C GLU A 90 24.72 -5.65 -11.63
N PHE A 91 23.98 -6.43 -12.42
CA PHE A 91 24.58 -7.29 -13.44
C PHE A 91 25.28 -6.47 -14.53
N LEU A 92 24.65 -5.41 -15.05
CA LEU A 92 25.29 -4.54 -16.05
C LEU A 92 26.56 -3.86 -15.50
N ALA A 93 26.58 -3.48 -14.22
CA ALA A 93 27.75 -2.92 -13.55
C ALA A 93 28.87 -3.95 -13.39
N HIS A 94 28.53 -5.21 -13.07
CA HIS A 94 29.47 -6.32 -13.02
C HIS A 94 30.11 -6.60 -14.39
N VAL A 95 29.33 -6.54 -15.47
CA VAL A 95 29.83 -6.80 -16.82
C VAL A 95 30.57 -5.60 -17.42
N ALA A 96 30.26 -4.37 -17.02
CA ALA A 96 30.79 -3.15 -17.63
C ALA A 96 32.33 -3.08 -17.71
N PRO A 97 33.13 -3.43 -16.66
CA PRO A 97 34.59 -3.46 -16.75
C PRO A 97 35.13 -4.45 -17.80
N ARG A 98 34.34 -5.51 -18.11
CA ARG A 98 34.69 -6.57 -19.07
C ARG A 98 34.28 -6.21 -20.50
N LEU A 99 33.54 -5.12 -20.69
CA LEU A 99 33.07 -4.61 -21.99
C LEU A 99 33.48 -3.14 -22.19
N PRO A 100 34.80 -2.83 -22.31
CA PRO A 100 35.35 -1.47 -22.22
C PRO A 100 34.89 -0.45 -23.28
N TRP A 101 34.07 -0.86 -24.24
CA TRP A 101 33.56 -0.01 -25.35
C TRP A 101 32.05 0.22 -25.31
N LEU A 102 31.36 -0.25 -24.26
CA LEU A 102 29.96 0.08 -24.00
C LEU A 102 29.86 1.43 -23.30
N TRP A 103 29.55 2.48 -24.07
CA TRP A 103 29.19 3.85 -23.63
C TRP A 103 30.23 4.62 -22.77
N PRO A 104 30.34 5.96 -22.90
CA PRO A 104 31.09 6.73 -21.91
C PRO A 104 30.49 6.64 -20.49
N TRP A 105 31.30 6.15 -19.55
CA TRP A 105 31.06 5.85 -18.13
C TRP A 105 30.36 6.96 -17.30
N TRP A 106 30.42 8.22 -17.74
CA TRP A 106 29.74 9.35 -17.07
C TRP A 106 28.22 9.36 -17.29
N ARG A 107 27.68 8.77 -18.37
CA ARG A 107 26.22 8.73 -18.61
C ARG A 107 25.48 7.75 -17.70
N LEU A 108 26.13 6.64 -17.29
CA LEU A 108 25.56 5.72 -16.30
C LEU A 108 25.51 6.40 -14.94
N GLY A 109 26.62 6.93 -14.42
CA GLY A 109 26.66 7.56 -13.09
C GLY A 109 25.66 8.72 -12.92
N LEU A 110 25.50 9.58 -13.93
CA LEU A 110 24.58 10.73 -13.88
C LEU A 110 23.11 10.34 -14.10
N TRP A 111 22.81 9.40 -15.00
CA TRP A 111 21.44 8.89 -15.18
C TRP A 111 20.96 8.09 -13.96
N TRP A 112 21.86 7.28 -13.36
CA TRP A 112 21.59 6.54 -12.13
C TRP A 112 21.47 7.47 -10.92
N ARG A 113 22.37 8.45 -10.72
CA ARG A 113 22.17 9.47 -9.66
C ARG A 113 20.87 10.23 -9.86
N ARG A 114 20.54 10.67 -11.08
CA ARG A 114 19.28 11.40 -11.34
C ARG A 114 18.04 10.54 -11.12
N ARG A 115 18.05 9.24 -11.48
CA ARG A 115 16.91 8.34 -11.26
C ARG A 115 16.83 7.77 -9.83
N GLN A 116 17.95 7.48 -9.17
CA GLN A 116 17.96 7.09 -7.75
C GLN A 116 17.54 8.26 -6.87
N VAL A 117 18.05 9.46 -7.13
CA VAL A 117 17.55 10.67 -6.47
C VAL A 117 16.08 10.87 -6.81
N ALA A 118 15.64 10.73 -8.08
CA ALA A 118 14.21 10.87 -8.41
C ALA A 118 13.31 9.80 -7.74
N ARG A 119 13.75 8.53 -7.64
CA ARG A 119 13.01 7.45 -6.96
C ARG A 119 13.02 7.60 -5.45
N ALA A 120 14.16 7.97 -4.86
CA ALA A 120 14.27 8.28 -3.44
C ALA A 120 13.43 9.50 -3.10
N SER A 121 13.47 10.56 -3.92
CA SER A 121 12.59 11.72 -3.79
C SER A 121 11.11 11.37 -3.99
N ALA A 122 10.76 10.44 -4.89
CA ALA A 122 9.37 10.00 -5.05
C ALA A 122 8.88 9.18 -3.85
N ARG A 123 9.69 8.25 -3.33
CA ARG A 123 9.40 7.50 -2.10
C ARG A 123 9.30 8.42 -0.89
N GLN A 124 10.20 9.40 -0.81
CA GLN A 124 10.19 10.40 0.25
C GLN A 124 8.92 11.24 0.18
N ARG A 125 8.54 11.73 -1.02
CA ARG A 125 7.29 12.46 -1.22
C ARG A 125 6.08 11.64 -0.83
N GLN A 126 6.00 10.37 -1.26
CA GLN A 126 4.90 9.48 -0.84
C GLN A 126 4.89 9.31 0.68
N ALA A 127 6.03 9.08 1.32
CA ALA A 127 6.12 8.94 2.78
C ALA A 127 5.84 10.26 3.53
N ASP A 128 6.05 11.42 2.90
CA ASP A 128 5.68 12.73 3.44
C ASP A 128 4.16 12.96 3.29
N GLU A 129 3.57 12.55 2.16
CA GLU A 129 2.12 12.57 1.91
C GLU A 129 1.38 11.64 2.87
N ASP A 130 1.80 10.38 3.02
CA ASP A 130 1.19 9.42 3.94
C ASP A 130 1.26 9.92 5.40
N ARG A 131 2.40 10.51 5.81
CA ARG A 131 2.55 11.12 7.14
C ARG A 131 1.65 12.32 7.32
N ARG A 132 1.49 13.15 6.29
CA ARG A 132 0.57 14.28 6.31
C ARG A 132 -0.86 13.79 6.47
N ASP A 133 -1.29 12.81 5.68
CA ASP A 133 -2.64 12.24 5.74
C ASP A 133 -2.93 11.63 7.11
N GLN A 134 -1.96 10.91 7.69
CA GLN A 134 -2.07 10.37 9.04
C GLN A 134 -2.19 11.49 10.08
N ALA A 135 -1.33 12.52 10.01
CA ALA A 135 -1.38 13.65 10.92
C ALA A 135 -2.70 14.44 10.79
N GLN A 136 -3.26 14.52 9.57
CA GLN A 136 -4.54 15.16 9.34
C GLN A 136 -5.68 14.40 10.03
N ARG A 137 -5.74 13.07 9.87
CA ARG A 137 -6.72 12.23 10.57
C ARG A 137 -6.60 12.41 12.08
N GLU A 138 -5.38 12.29 12.62
CA GLU A 138 -5.15 12.37 14.07
C GLU A 138 -5.51 13.74 14.67
N ALA A 139 -5.30 14.82 13.93
CA ALA A 139 -5.67 16.17 14.38
C ALA A 139 -7.18 16.31 14.63
N LEU A 140 -8.02 15.75 13.77
CA LEU A 140 -9.49 15.81 13.93
C LEU A 140 -9.95 14.90 15.08
N HIS A 141 -9.35 13.72 15.23
CA HIS A 141 -9.57 12.82 16.37
C HIS A 141 -9.23 13.48 17.71
N THR A 142 -8.07 14.13 17.78
CA THR A 142 -7.60 14.82 18.98
C THR A 142 -8.54 15.97 19.35
N ALA A 143 -8.90 16.82 18.38
CA ALA A 143 -9.83 17.93 18.62
C ALA A 143 -11.22 17.44 19.09
N ALA A 144 -11.71 16.33 18.54
CA ALA A 144 -12.99 15.75 18.93
C ALA A 144 -12.97 15.20 20.38
N TRP A 145 -11.86 14.58 20.79
CA TRP A 145 -11.64 14.10 22.14
C TRP A 145 -11.48 15.24 23.17
N GLU A 146 -10.77 16.30 22.79
CA GLU A 146 -10.49 17.48 23.61
C GLU A 146 -11.71 18.41 23.75
N ARG A 147 -12.81 18.14 23.01
CA ARG A 147 -14.04 18.94 22.99
C ARG A 147 -13.79 20.35 22.43
N ASP A 148 -12.83 20.47 21.51
CA ASP A 148 -12.43 21.74 20.91
C ASP A 148 -13.25 22.02 19.64
N ASP A 149 -14.44 22.60 19.84
CA ASP A 149 -15.41 22.88 18.78
C ASP A 149 -14.86 23.82 17.70
N GLU A 150 -14.03 24.79 18.09
CA GLU A 150 -13.41 25.75 17.17
C GLU A 150 -12.39 25.07 16.27
N ARG A 151 -11.53 24.23 16.85
CA ARG A 151 -10.55 23.45 16.09
C ARG A 151 -11.22 22.43 15.19
N VAL A 152 -12.27 21.74 15.65
CA VAL A 152 -13.07 20.84 14.80
C VAL A 152 -13.63 21.59 13.60
N ARG A 153 -14.25 22.76 13.82
CA ARG A 153 -14.80 23.59 12.73
C ARG A 153 -13.73 24.03 11.74
N ALA A 154 -12.57 24.48 12.25
CA ALA A 154 -11.46 24.92 11.41
C ALA A 154 -10.88 23.76 10.56
N LEU A 155 -10.73 22.57 11.14
CA LEU A 155 -10.22 21.39 10.44
C LEU A 155 -11.18 20.90 9.36
N LEU A 156 -12.49 20.86 9.65
CA LEU A 156 -13.51 20.50 8.66
C LEU A 156 -13.57 21.53 7.52
N ALA A 157 -13.49 22.83 7.84
CA ALA A 157 -13.43 23.89 6.83
C ALA A 157 -12.16 23.81 5.95
N ALA A 158 -11.07 23.26 6.48
CA ALA A 158 -9.84 22.97 5.72
C ALA A 158 -9.93 21.71 4.84
N GLY A 159 -11.09 21.05 4.78
CA GLY A 159 -11.33 19.88 3.92
C GLY A 159 -10.82 18.56 4.50
N TYR A 160 -10.61 18.48 5.81
CA TYR A 160 -10.19 17.23 6.45
C TYR A 160 -11.33 16.20 6.37
N ALA A 161 -11.00 14.94 6.11
CA ALA A 161 -11.99 13.88 5.97
C ALA A 161 -12.75 13.67 7.28
N VAL A 162 -14.07 13.89 7.24
CA VAL A 162 -14.97 13.79 8.41
C VAL A 162 -15.00 12.38 9.03
N ASP A 163 -14.90 11.34 8.20
CA ASP A 163 -14.88 9.93 8.62
C ASP A 163 -13.47 9.31 8.59
N GLY A 164 -12.43 10.14 8.58
CA GLY A 164 -11.04 9.68 8.60
C GLY A 164 -10.73 8.79 9.81
N ARG A 165 -10.34 7.54 9.58
CA ARG A 165 -10.10 6.59 10.67
C ARG A 165 -8.79 6.82 11.40
N SER A 166 -8.82 6.67 12.73
CA SER A 166 -7.62 6.62 13.57
C SER A 166 -6.88 5.30 13.39
N GLU A 167 -5.70 5.17 14.02
CA GLU A 167 -4.96 3.91 14.09
C GLU A 167 -5.75 2.76 14.74
N TYR A 168 -6.73 3.09 15.59
CA TYR A 168 -7.63 2.14 16.24
C TYR A 168 -8.90 1.87 15.43
N GLY A 169 -9.02 2.39 14.21
CA GLY A 169 -10.19 2.19 13.36
C GLY A 169 -11.43 3.01 13.75
N LEU A 170 -11.30 3.97 14.68
CA LEU A 170 -12.40 4.83 15.11
C LEU A 170 -12.64 5.97 14.12
N THR A 171 -13.89 6.43 14.01
CA THR A 171 -14.20 7.71 13.34
C THR A 171 -14.13 8.86 14.35
N PRO A 172 -13.91 10.11 13.91
CA PRO A 172 -13.92 11.27 14.80
C PRO A 172 -15.24 11.40 15.57
N LEU A 173 -16.36 11.01 14.95
CA LEU A 173 -17.67 10.99 15.60
C LEU A 173 -17.72 10.01 16.78
N ALA A 174 -17.15 8.81 16.63
CA ALA A 174 -17.04 7.83 17.71
C ALA A 174 -16.10 8.29 18.83
N ARG A 175 -15.19 9.24 18.54
CA ARG A 175 -14.22 9.79 19.51
C ARG A 175 -14.70 11.07 20.21
N ALA A 176 -15.74 11.71 19.69
CA ALA A 176 -16.28 12.97 20.20
C ALA A 176 -16.70 12.84 21.68
N ARG A 177 -16.48 13.91 22.46
CA ARG A 177 -16.83 13.95 23.91
C ARG A 177 -17.71 15.13 24.31
N SER A 178 -18.24 15.89 23.36
CA SER A 178 -19.18 16.96 23.62
C SER A 178 -20.31 16.95 22.60
N LEU A 179 -21.49 17.39 23.03
CA LEU A 179 -22.65 17.55 22.16
C LEU A 179 -22.36 18.48 20.98
N ALA A 180 -21.60 19.55 21.22
CA ALA A 180 -21.24 20.53 20.20
C ALA A 180 -20.34 19.91 19.10
N VAL A 181 -19.26 19.20 19.47
CA VAL A 181 -18.43 18.46 18.52
C VAL A 181 -19.26 17.41 17.77
N THR A 182 -20.07 16.62 18.49
CA THR A 182 -20.93 15.59 17.88
C THR A 182 -21.83 16.21 16.82
N ARG A 183 -22.48 17.34 17.14
CA ARG A 183 -23.33 18.07 16.19
C ARG A 183 -22.54 18.59 14.99
N LEU A 184 -21.37 19.19 15.21
CA LEU A 184 -20.52 19.69 14.12
C LEU A 184 -20.11 18.59 13.15
N LEU A 185 -19.71 17.42 13.65
CA LEU A 185 -19.32 16.29 12.81
C LEU A 185 -20.50 15.73 12.03
N LEU A 186 -21.67 15.58 12.66
CA LEU A 186 -22.88 15.11 11.99
C LEU A 186 -23.39 16.11 10.96
N ASP A 187 -23.33 17.41 11.24
CA ASP A 187 -23.71 18.47 10.30
C ASP A 187 -22.73 18.55 9.12
N ALA A 188 -21.47 18.13 9.31
CA ALA A 188 -20.48 17.95 8.26
C ALA A 188 -20.62 16.61 7.50
N GLY A 189 -21.65 15.81 7.80
CA GLY A 189 -21.97 14.58 7.08
C GLY A 189 -21.25 13.33 7.58
N ALA A 190 -20.78 13.31 8.84
CA ALA A 190 -20.20 12.12 9.45
C ALA A 190 -21.18 10.93 9.40
N GLU A 191 -20.66 9.74 9.07
CA GLU A 191 -21.43 8.50 9.12
C GLU A 191 -21.79 8.16 10.57
N VAL A 192 -23.09 8.02 10.86
CA VAL A 192 -23.59 7.80 12.22
C VAL A 192 -23.19 6.42 12.76
N ASP A 193 -23.20 5.40 11.90
CA ASP A 193 -22.86 4.01 12.23
C ASP A 193 -21.78 3.44 11.28
N PRO A 194 -20.51 3.83 11.48
CA PRO A 194 -19.43 3.48 10.54
C PRO A 194 -19.06 1.99 10.55
N GLN A 195 -18.84 1.41 9.36
CA GLN A 195 -18.48 -0.02 9.16
C GLN A 195 -16.99 -0.26 8.79
N PRO A 196 -16.28 -1.25 9.36
CA PRO A 196 -16.86 -2.45 9.90
C PRO A 196 -17.32 -2.25 11.35
N PRO A 197 -18.50 -2.78 11.69
CA PRO A 197 -18.95 -2.84 13.07
C PRO A 197 -17.92 -3.63 13.87
N GLY A 198 -17.39 -3.04 14.94
CA GLY A 198 -16.40 -3.71 15.76
C GLY A 198 -15.69 -2.84 16.78
N TYR A 199 -15.35 -1.59 16.50
CA TYR A 199 -14.53 -0.85 17.48
C TYR A 199 -15.37 -0.26 18.63
N ILE A 200 -16.25 0.70 18.34
CA ILE A 200 -17.29 1.24 19.22
C ILE A 200 -18.16 2.16 18.35
N THR A 201 -19.50 2.06 18.44
CA THR A 201 -20.36 3.03 17.72
C THR A 201 -20.41 4.35 18.50
N PRO A 202 -20.69 5.49 17.84
CA PRO A 202 -20.87 6.76 18.53
C PRO A 202 -21.91 6.70 19.65
N LEU A 203 -22.98 5.91 19.47
CA LEU A 203 -24.02 5.72 20.48
C LEU A 203 -23.50 4.95 21.71
N LEU A 204 -22.72 3.88 21.51
CA LEU A 204 -22.09 3.15 22.62
C LEU A 204 -21.14 4.04 23.42
N GLN A 205 -20.36 4.90 22.74
CA GLN A 205 -19.48 5.85 23.42
C GLN A 205 -20.27 6.88 24.25
N ALA A 206 -21.37 7.42 23.71
CA ALA A 206 -22.23 8.35 24.45
C ALA A 206 -22.88 7.70 25.67
N ALA A 207 -23.30 6.43 25.57
CA ALA A 207 -23.82 5.66 26.69
C ALA A 207 -22.76 5.43 27.78
N SER A 208 -21.53 5.09 27.38
CA SER A 208 -20.39 4.95 28.31
C SER A 208 -20.05 6.26 29.04
N ASP A 209 -20.26 7.40 28.40
CA ASP A 209 -20.04 8.72 28.98
C ASP A 209 -21.23 9.19 29.85
N ASP A 210 -22.36 8.46 29.85
CA ASP A 210 -23.65 8.85 30.46
C ASP A 210 -24.17 10.21 29.95
N ASP A 211 -23.92 10.50 28.67
CA ASP A 211 -24.31 11.75 28.01
C ASP A 211 -25.63 11.55 27.24
N GLY A 212 -26.74 11.74 27.96
CA GLY A 212 -28.09 11.58 27.42
C GLY A 212 -28.40 12.51 26.24
N GLU A 213 -27.91 13.74 26.25
CA GLU A 213 -28.15 14.69 25.15
C GLU A 213 -27.44 14.24 23.86
N ARG A 214 -26.22 13.69 23.97
CA ARG A 214 -25.53 13.08 22.82
C ARG A 214 -26.26 11.84 22.33
N MET A 215 -26.75 11.00 23.23
CA MET A 215 -27.53 9.81 22.85
C MET A 215 -28.80 10.21 22.08
N GLU A 216 -29.56 11.17 22.59
CA GLU A 216 -30.75 11.73 21.92
C GLU A 216 -30.41 12.26 20.53
N LEU A 217 -29.34 13.05 20.41
CA LEU A 217 -28.91 13.58 19.12
C LEU A 217 -28.53 12.47 18.13
N LEU A 218 -27.79 11.45 18.58
CA LEU A 218 -27.36 10.34 17.72
C LEU A 218 -28.55 9.51 17.24
N LEU A 219 -29.48 9.16 18.13
CA LEU A 219 -30.71 8.45 17.78
C LEU A 219 -31.57 9.27 16.81
N ALA A 220 -31.71 10.59 17.04
CA ALA A 220 -32.42 11.48 16.14
C ALA A 220 -31.77 11.58 14.74
N ARG A 221 -30.48 11.26 14.64
CA ARG A 221 -29.71 11.22 13.38
C ARG A 221 -29.66 9.82 12.76
N GLY A 222 -30.39 8.86 13.34
CA GLY A 222 -30.55 7.51 12.80
C GLY A 222 -29.54 6.49 13.30
N ALA A 223 -28.88 6.72 14.43
CA ALA A 223 -28.01 5.72 15.05
C ALA A 223 -28.80 4.44 15.39
N ASP A 224 -28.24 3.28 15.03
CA ASP A 224 -28.82 1.99 15.35
C ASP A 224 -28.64 1.67 16.84
N ILE A 225 -29.75 1.71 17.59
CA ILE A 225 -29.79 1.34 19.00
C ILE A 225 -29.45 -0.14 19.24
N ARG A 226 -29.52 -0.98 18.21
CA ARG A 226 -29.12 -2.39 18.24
C ARG A 226 -27.68 -2.62 17.78
N GLY A 227 -26.91 -1.56 17.57
CA GLY A 227 -25.49 -1.66 17.25
C GLY A 227 -24.71 -2.39 18.34
N LEU A 228 -23.83 -3.30 17.93
CA LEU A 228 -22.93 -4.06 18.81
C LEU A 228 -21.48 -3.68 18.56
N ASP A 229 -20.66 -3.69 19.61
CA ASP A 229 -19.20 -3.63 19.47
C ASP A 229 -18.60 -4.99 19.04
N LYS A 230 -17.26 -5.07 18.86
CA LYS A 230 -16.56 -6.32 18.50
C LYS A 230 -16.67 -7.43 19.53
N PHE A 231 -17.06 -7.09 20.76
CA PHE A 231 -17.25 -8.05 21.83
C PHE A 231 -18.72 -8.48 21.94
N GLY A 232 -19.59 -7.98 21.05
CA GLY A 232 -21.01 -8.27 21.07
C GLY A 232 -21.77 -7.47 22.12
N ARG A 233 -21.20 -6.39 22.68
CA ARG A 233 -21.86 -5.58 23.71
C ARG A 233 -22.77 -4.53 23.10
N SER A 234 -23.95 -4.35 23.70
CA SER A 234 -24.97 -3.39 23.29
C SER A 234 -24.89 -2.10 24.10
N VAL A 235 -25.77 -1.14 23.77
CA VAL A 235 -25.87 0.14 24.49
C VAL A 235 -26.22 -0.04 25.97
N LEU A 236 -26.94 -1.11 26.31
CA LEU A 236 -27.34 -1.41 27.69
C LEU A 236 -26.15 -1.84 28.55
N ASP A 237 -25.14 -2.50 27.95
CA ASP A 237 -23.92 -2.94 28.66
C ASP A 237 -23.01 -1.77 29.07
N TYR A 238 -23.12 -0.64 28.38
CA TYR A 238 -22.32 0.56 28.62
C TYR A 238 -23.03 1.63 29.45
N CYS A 239 -24.36 1.61 29.48
CA CYS A 239 -25.13 2.65 30.14
C CYS A 239 -25.13 2.50 31.67
N LYS A 240 -25.36 3.61 32.38
CA LYS A 240 -25.61 3.56 33.83
C LYS A 240 -27.04 3.09 34.12
N PRO A 241 -27.30 2.51 35.32
CA PRO A 241 -28.63 2.01 35.68
C PRO A 241 -29.77 3.02 35.49
N ALA A 242 -29.51 4.31 35.76
CA ALA A 242 -30.48 5.39 35.60
C ALA A 242 -30.94 5.63 34.15
N ARG A 243 -30.21 5.11 33.15
CA ARG A 243 -30.50 5.29 31.72
C ARG A 243 -31.16 4.05 31.08
N ILE A 244 -31.23 2.93 31.80
CA ILE A 244 -31.78 1.66 31.30
C ILE A 244 -33.24 1.83 30.87
N GLU A 245 -34.09 2.37 31.74
CA GLU A 245 -35.52 2.56 31.43
C GLU A 245 -35.71 3.41 30.17
N TRP A 246 -35.01 4.55 30.10
CA TRP A 246 -35.04 5.44 28.95
C TRP A 246 -34.57 4.74 27.66
N LEU A 247 -33.52 3.93 27.71
CA LEU A 247 -33.02 3.17 26.54
C LEU A 247 -34.02 2.10 26.09
N LEU A 248 -34.68 1.41 27.02
CA LEU A 248 -35.72 0.44 26.71
C LEU A 248 -36.93 1.11 26.05
N GLU A 249 -37.33 2.29 26.52
CA GLU A 249 -38.38 3.10 25.88
C GLU A 249 -38.03 3.51 24.45
N HIS A 250 -36.74 3.72 24.15
CA HIS A 250 -36.23 4.05 22.82
C HIS A 250 -35.96 2.80 21.95
N GLY A 251 -36.31 1.59 22.43
CA GLY A 251 -36.26 0.37 21.65
C GLY A 251 -34.97 -0.44 21.77
N ALA A 252 -34.15 -0.19 22.79
CA ALA A 252 -33.04 -1.07 23.13
C ALA A 252 -33.57 -2.45 23.53
N ASP A 253 -32.92 -3.51 23.06
CA ASP A 253 -33.33 -4.89 23.36
C ASP A 253 -32.50 -5.43 24.53
N PRO A 254 -33.12 -5.76 25.68
CA PRO A 254 -32.41 -6.29 26.86
C PRO A 254 -31.83 -7.68 26.65
N LYS A 255 -32.15 -8.36 25.54
CA LYS A 255 -31.57 -9.66 25.15
C LYS A 255 -30.42 -9.52 24.16
N LEU A 256 -30.11 -8.29 23.75
CA LEU A 256 -29.11 -7.99 22.75
C LEU A 256 -27.79 -7.62 23.45
N GLY A 257 -26.76 -8.40 23.18
CA GLY A 257 -25.50 -8.40 23.93
C GLY A 257 -25.53 -9.37 25.11
N ALA A 258 -24.39 -10.02 25.36
CA ALA A 258 -24.23 -11.13 26.30
C ALA A 258 -22.88 -11.08 27.01
#